data_AF-A0A841J6C1-F1
#
_entry.id   AF-A0A841J6C1-F1
#
_cell.length_a   1.000
_cell.length_b   1.000
_cell.length_c   1.000
_cell.angle_alpha   90.00
_cell.angle_beta   90.00
_cell.angle_gamma   90.00
#
_symmetry.space_group_name_H-M   'P 1'
#
loop_
_entity.id
_entity.type
_entity.pdbx_description
1 polymer ?
#
loop_
_entity_poly.entity_id
_entity_poly.type
_entity_poly.pdbx_seq_one_letter_code
_entity_poly.pdbx_strand_id
1 'polypeptide(L)'
;MKNITIKIKKAIQTDVPWKIDQFYIFLEAVRVSNLKVSYWDNEENWATLLSEKITVGYLWRKYPLLLLLIEHESDMVRILSEFEYVVPILVANLVTEELIIDPDPLLIDRVGELEYGQPLSATDIWFYTT
;
A
#
# COMPACT_ATOMS: atom_id res chain seq x y z
N MET A 1 4.28 13.41 -12.64
CA MET A 1 4.36 11.99 -12.25
C MET A 1 5.24 11.88 -11.02
N LYS A 2 4.79 11.13 -10.01
CA LYS A 2 5.42 10.98 -8.70
C LYS A 2 6.23 9.70 -8.68
N ASN A 3 7.54 9.81 -8.54
CA ASN A 3 8.42 8.66 -8.42
C ASN A 3 8.32 8.05 -7.01
N ILE A 4 8.00 6.76 -6.94
CA ILE A 4 7.79 6.05 -5.66
C ILE A 4 8.82 4.94 -5.41
N THR A 5 9.83 4.82 -6.27
CA THR A 5 10.88 3.78 -6.19
C THR A 5 11.50 3.68 -4.80
N ILE A 6 11.91 4.81 -4.23
CA ILE A 6 12.54 4.87 -2.90
C ILE A 6 11.56 4.42 -1.79
N LYS A 7 10.27 4.76 -1.92
CA LYS A 7 9.25 4.38 -0.94
C LYS A 7 9.00 2.87 -0.94
N ILE A 8 8.89 2.27 -2.12
CA ILE A 8 8.74 0.81 -2.26
C ILE A 8 9.98 0.10 -1.70
N LYS A 9 11.19 0.58 -2.05
CA LYS A 9 12.44 0.02 -1.48
C LYS A 9 12.45 0.10 0.03
N LYS A 10 12.07 1.25 0.61
CA LYS A 10 11.95 1.40 2.06
C LYS A 10 11.03 0.34 2.65
N ALA A 11 9.84 0.14 2.10
CA ALA A 11 8.89 -0.86 2.60
C ALA A 11 9.44 -2.30 2.50
N ILE A 12 10.11 -2.64 1.40
CA ILE A 12 10.71 -3.98 1.20
C ILE A 12 11.85 -4.26 2.17
N GLN A 13 12.62 -3.23 2.50
CA GLN A 13 13.79 -3.31 3.39
C GLN A 13 13.42 -3.17 4.87
N THR A 14 12.16 -2.89 5.19
CA THR A 14 11.69 -2.81 6.58
C THR A 14 11.79 -4.19 7.23
N ASP A 15 12.62 -4.29 8.27
CA ASP A 15 12.77 -5.49 9.10
C ASP A 15 11.80 -5.46 10.29
N VAL A 16 10.55 -5.84 10.01
CA VAL A 16 9.50 -6.01 11.03
C VAL A 16 8.74 -7.31 10.74
N PRO A 17 8.09 -7.93 11.75
CA PRO A 17 7.29 -9.14 11.57
C PRO A 17 5.95 -8.86 10.85
N TRP A 18 5.98 -8.08 9.75
CA TRP A 18 4.84 -7.61 8.99
C TRP A 18 3.84 -8.72 8.65
N LYS A 19 4.32 -9.76 7.96
CA LYS A 19 3.50 -10.87 7.49
C LYS A 19 2.99 -11.78 8.60
N ILE A 20 3.61 -11.73 9.77
CA ILE A 20 3.34 -12.66 10.87
C ILE A 20 2.19 -12.11 11.70
N ASP A 21 2.32 -10.89 12.21
CA ASP A 21 1.34 -10.29 13.12
C ASP A 21 1.03 -8.83 12.82
N GLN A 22 2.03 -8.00 12.50
CA GLN A 22 1.86 -6.55 12.41
C GLN A 22 0.87 -6.12 11.33
N PHE A 23 0.80 -6.84 10.21
CA PHE A 23 -0.22 -6.59 9.19
C PHE A 23 -1.62 -6.69 9.77
N TYR A 24 -1.92 -7.76 10.50
CA TYR A 24 -3.24 -7.99 11.10
C TYR A 24 -3.53 -6.99 12.23
N ILE A 25 -2.53 -6.67 13.05
CA ILE A 25 -2.66 -5.64 14.09
C ILE A 25 -2.95 -4.28 13.45
N PHE A 26 -2.29 -3.94 12.34
CA PHE A 26 -2.58 -2.72 11.60
C PHE A 26 -4.02 -2.73 11.05
N LEU A 27 -4.49 -3.84 10.49
CA LEU A 27 -5.87 -3.95 10.02
C LEU A 27 -6.89 -3.72 11.14
N GLU A 28 -6.65 -4.25 12.33
CA GLU A 28 -7.50 -3.99 13.51
C GLU A 28 -7.46 -2.51 13.90
N ALA A 29 -6.30 -1.87 13.89
CA ALA A 29 -6.19 -0.43 14.15
C ALA A 29 -6.99 0.41 13.14
N VAL A 30 -6.99 0.01 11.86
CA VAL A 30 -7.81 0.65 10.82
C VAL A 30 -9.30 0.40 11.05
N ARG A 31 -9.72 -0.80 11.48
CA ARG A 31 -11.14 -1.11 11.76
C ARG A 31 -11.73 -0.29 12.90
N VAL A 32 -10.90 0.21 13.80
CA VAL A 32 -11.29 1.11 14.90
C VAL A 32 -11.39 2.57 14.45
N SER A 33 -10.91 2.90 13.23
CA SER A 33 -11.09 4.22 12.61
C SER A 33 -12.39 4.32 11.81
N ASN A 34 -12.56 5.41 11.05
CA ASN A 34 -13.71 5.60 10.16
C ASN A 34 -13.66 4.73 8.89
N LEU A 35 -12.58 3.97 8.70
CA LEU A 35 -12.38 3.12 7.53
C LEU A 35 -12.78 1.67 7.83
N LYS A 36 -13.27 0.99 6.79
CA LYS A 36 -13.49 -0.45 6.80
C LYS A 36 -12.37 -1.16 6.05
N VAL A 37 -12.12 -2.40 6.43
CA VAL A 37 -11.13 -3.28 5.79
C VAL A 37 -11.85 -4.44 5.15
N SER A 38 -11.59 -4.68 3.86
CA SER A 38 -11.94 -5.91 3.16
C SER A 38 -10.67 -6.71 2.89
N TYR A 39 -10.56 -7.88 3.52
CA TYR A 39 -9.42 -8.79 3.40
C TYR A 39 -9.89 -10.22 3.70
N TRP A 40 -9.48 -11.18 2.87
CA TRP A 40 -9.86 -12.59 2.99
C TRP A 40 -8.59 -13.44 3.07
N ASP A 41 -8.43 -14.32 4.06
CA ASP A 41 -7.17 -15.07 4.23
C ASP A 41 -6.78 -15.98 3.04
N ASN A 42 -7.76 -16.33 2.21
CA ASN A 42 -7.60 -17.16 1.02
C ASN A 42 -7.49 -16.35 -0.28
N GLU A 43 -7.75 -15.04 -0.22
CA GLU A 43 -7.75 -14.11 -1.34
C GLU A 43 -6.79 -12.96 -1.02
N GLU A 44 -5.71 -12.90 -1.78
CA GLU A 44 -4.89 -11.71 -2.02
C GLU A 44 -3.71 -11.42 -1.09
N ASN A 45 -2.67 -10.93 -1.77
CA ASN A 45 -1.53 -10.24 -1.20
C ASN A 45 -1.92 -8.87 -0.60
N TRP A 46 -3.15 -8.38 -0.76
CA TRP A 46 -3.54 -7.02 -0.39
C TRP A 46 -4.84 -6.98 0.43
N ALA A 47 -4.94 -6.00 1.33
CA ALA A 47 -6.19 -5.61 1.95
C ALA A 47 -6.71 -4.33 1.31
N THR A 48 -8.02 -4.25 1.08
CA THR A 48 -8.68 -3.07 0.54
C THR A 48 -9.25 -2.22 1.67
N LEU A 49 -8.96 -0.92 1.67
CA LEU A 49 -9.51 0.06 2.60
C LEU A 49 -10.72 0.75 1.97
N LEU A 50 -11.79 0.91 2.76
CA LEU A 50 -13.08 1.40 2.29
C LEU A 50 -13.57 2.56 3.18
N SER A 51 -14.03 3.65 2.56
CA SER A 51 -14.85 4.69 3.21
C SER A 51 -16.25 4.66 2.60
N GLU A 52 -17.30 4.50 3.40
CA GLU A 52 -18.69 4.43 2.92
C GLU A 52 -18.95 3.46 1.75
N LYS A 53 -18.16 2.35 1.68
CA LYS A 53 -18.14 1.34 0.60
C LYS A 53 -17.39 1.72 -0.68
N ILE A 54 -16.77 2.89 -0.72
CA ILE A 54 -15.87 3.31 -1.80
C ILE A 54 -14.45 2.88 -1.43
N THR A 55 -13.70 2.31 -2.38
CA THR A 55 -12.28 2.00 -2.19
C THR A 55 -11.46 3.27 -2.08
N VAL A 56 -10.73 3.41 -0.98
CA VAL A 56 -9.90 4.58 -0.69
C VAL A 56 -8.42 4.26 -0.59
N GLY A 57 -8.06 2.98 -0.56
CA GLY A 57 -6.66 2.56 -0.52
C GLY A 57 -6.47 1.05 -0.52
N TYR A 58 -5.21 0.67 -0.65
CA TYR A 58 -4.73 -0.71 -0.67
C TYR A 58 -3.55 -0.85 0.28
N LEU A 59 -3.60 -1.85 1.17
CA LEU A 59 -2.52 -2.18 2.09
C LEU A 59 -1.88 -3.51 1.69
N TRP A 60 -0.58 -3.52 1.45
CA TRP A 60 0.10 -4.72 1.00
C TRP A 60 0.39 -5.64 2.18
N ARG A 61 0.01 -6.92 2.11
CA ARG A 61 0.43 -7.95 3.06
C ARG A 61 1.90 -8.32 2.86
N LYS A 62 2.42 -8.23 1.63
CA LYS A 62 3.80 -8.66 1.35
C LYS A 62 4.82 -7.75 2.04
N TYR A 63 4.56 -6.45 2.09
CA TYR A 63 5.43 -5.42 2.65
C TYR A 63 4.61 -4.32 3.32
N PRO A 64 5.11 -3.60 4.33
CA PRO A 64 4.41 -2.51 5.00
C PRO A 64 4.27 -1.26 4.10
N LEU A 65 3.45 -1.39 3.05
CA LEU A 65 3.20 -0.38 2.03
C LEU A 65 1.70 -0.09 1.94
N LEU A 66 1.34 1.18 2.01
CA LEU A 66 -0.03 1.65 1.92
C LEU A 66 -0.18 2.59 0.73
N LEU A 67 -1.05 2.26 -0.22
CA LEU A 67 -1.54 3.18 -1.25
C LEU A 67 -2.85 3.81 -0.74
N LEU A 68 -2.97 5.13 -0.72
CA LEU A 68 -4.11 5.81 -0.10
C LEU A 68 -4.50 7.08 -0.86
N LEU A 69 -5.79 7.33 -1.02
CA LEU A 69 -6.31 8.61 -1.48
C LEU A 69 -5.90 9.73 -0.50
N ILE A 70 -5.33 10.81 -1.03
CA ILE A 70 -4.78 11.91 -0.23
C ILE A 70 -5.82 12.58 0.69
N GLU A 71 -7.09 12.61 0.28
CA GLU A 71 -8.19 13.14 1.09
C GLU A 71 -8.43 12.34 2.39
N HIS A 72 -8.01 11.06 2.42
CA HIS A 72 -8.09 10.18 3.57
C HIS A 72 -6.79 10.11 4.39
N GLU A 73 -5.78 10.94 4.07
CA GLU A 73 -4.54 10.99 4.86
C GLU A 73 -4.81 11.28 6.34
N SER A 74 -5.71 12.24 6.60
CA SER A 74 -6.05 12.67 7.96
C SER A 74 -6.68 11.56 8.82
N ASP A 75 -7.44 10.64 8.20
CA ASP A 75 -8.03 9.48 8.86
C ASP A 75 -6.96 8.48 9.35
N MET A 76 -5.77 8.52 8.73
CA MET A 76 -4.69 7.57 8.95
C MET A 76 -3.54 8.12 9.78
N VAL A 77 -3.48 9.43 10.07
CA VAL A 77 -2.35 10.08 10.77
C VAL A 77 -2.00 9.39 12.08
N ARG A 78 -3.01 9.14 12.94
CA ARG A 78 -2.79 8.51 14.24
C ARG A 78 -2.26 7.08 14.08
N ILE A 79 -2.87 6.29 13.21
CA ILE A 79 -2.46 4.91 12.97
C ILE A 79 -1.02 4.90 12.44
N LEU A 80 -0.70 5.71 11.43
CA LEU A 80 0.64 5.77 10.86
C LEU A 80 1.70 6.26 11.87
N SER A 81 1.31 7.02 12.89
CA SER A 81 2.22 7.39 14.00
C SER A 81 2.50 6.23 14.96
N GLU A 82 1.55 5.30 15.13
CA GLU A 82 1.74 4.08 15.92
C GLU A 82 2.51 3.01 15.11
N PHE A 83 2.42 3.07 13.79
CA PHE A 83 3.03 2.15 12.83
C PHE A 83 4.01 2.87 11.88
N GLU A 84 5.02 3.56 12.42
CA GLU A 84 5.93 4.45 11.66
C GLU A 84 6.69 3.77 10.52
N TYR A 85 6.78 2.44 10.54
CA TYR A 85 7.42 1.63 9.51
C TYR A 85 6.53 1.36 8.29
N VAL A 86 5.22 1.62 8.37
CA VAL A 86 4.30 1.57 7.23
C VAL A 86 4.57 2.76 6.33
N VAL A 87 4.81 2.50 5.05
CA VAL A 87 5.17 3.51 4.07
C VAL A 87 3.93 3.94 3.29
N PRO A 88 3.38 5.15 3.53
CA PRO A 88 2.26 5.65 2.75
C PRO A 88 2.72 6.23 1.40
N ILE A 89 1.98 5.89 0.35
CA ILE A 89 2.00 6.52 -0.96
C ILE A 89 0.62 7.13 -1.18
N LEU A 90 0.56 8.45 -1.01
CA LEU A 90 -0.65 9.22 -1.24
C LEU A 90 -0.85 9.47 -2.73
N VAL A 91 -2.08 9.28 -3.19
CA VAL A 91 -2.53 9.48 -4.57
C VAL A 91 -3.77 10.37 -4.62
N ALA A 92 -3.93 11.17 -5.66
CA ALA A 92 -5.14 11.96 -5.88
C ALA A 92 -6.30 11.08 -6.37
N ASN A 93 -6.00 10.00 -7.08
CA ASN A 93 -6.99 9.05 -7.58
C ASN A 93 -6.34 7.66 -7.71
N LEU A 94 -7.06 6.59 -7.37
CA LEU A 94 -6.53 5.23 -7.39
C LEU A 94 -6.27 4.71 -8.81
N VAL A 95 -7.00 5.19 -9.82
CA VAL A 95 -6.92 4.71 -11.22
C VAL A 95 -6.20 5.66 -12.17
N THR A 96 -5.79 6.84 -11.71
CA THR A 96 -5.00 7.77 -12.54
C THR A 96 -3.53 7.34 -12.55
N GLU A 97 -2.94 7.30 -13.73
CA GLU A 97 -1.52 7.02 -13.95
C GLU A 97 -0.60 8.17 -13.51
N GLU A 98 -0.51 8.41 -12.20
CA GLU A 98 0.31 9.49 -11.63
C GLU A 98 1.61 9.02 -10.98
N LEU A 99 1.83 7.71 -10.87
CA LEU A 99 2.99 7.09 -10.24
C LEU A 99 4.00 6.62 -11.29
N ILE A 100 5.27 6.56 -10.91
CA ILE A 100 6.31 5.87 -11.69
C ILE A 100 7.26 5.14 -10.75
N ILE A 101 7.68 3.95 -11.18
CA ILE A 101 8.67 3.11 -10.49
C ILE A 101 9.82 2.91 -11.46
N ASP A 102 11.01 3.39 -11.09
CA ASP A 102 12.21 3.18 -11.89
C ASP A 102 12.62 1.71 -11.84
N PRO A 103 13.18 1.16 -12.93
CA PRO A 103 13.80 -0.15 -12.90
C PRO A 103 14.89 -0.21 -11.82
N ASP A 104 14.75 -1.14 -10.88
CA ASP A 104 15.73 -1.35 -9.81
C ASP A 104 15.87 -2.87 -9.57
N PRO A 105 17.11 -3.41 -9.53
CA PRO A 105 17.34 -4.85 -9.39
C PRO A 105 16.70 -5.45 -8.13
N LEU A 106 16.69 -4.71 -7.01
CA LEU A 106 16.08 -5.18 -5.77
C LEU A 106 14.55 -5.25 -5.90
N LEU A 107 13.95 -4.28 -6.58
CA LEU A 107 12.51 -4.28 -6.81
C LEU A 107 12.11 -5.44 -7.71
N ILE A 108 12.84 -5.66 -8.81
CA ILE A 108 12.55 -6.76 -9.74
C ILE A 108 12.65 -8.12 -9.03
N ASP A 109 13.70 -8.34 -8.23
CA ASP A 109 13.89 -9.56 -7.45
C ASP A 109 12.77 -9.79 -6.41
N ARG A 110 12.35 -8.73 -5.71
CA ARG A 110 11.47 -8.85 -4.54
C ARG A 110 9.99 -8.63 -4.81
N VAL A 111 9.65 -7.88 -5.85
CA VAL A 111 8.28 -7.54 -6.22
C VAL A 111 7.83 -8.40 -7.40
N GLY A 112 8.69 -8.62 -8.39
CA GLY A 112 8.38 -9.34 -9.61
C GLY A 112 8.25 -8.39 -10.80
N GLU A 113 7.52 -8.83 -11.83
CA GLU A 113 7.28 -8.03 -13.02
C GLU A 113 6.24 -6.93 -12.72
N LEU A 114 6.69 -5.68 -12.77
CA LEU A 114 5.85 -4.48 -12.83
C LEU A 114 6.16 -3.75 -14.14
N GLU A 115 5.31 -2.82 -14.54
CA GLU A 115 5.59 -1.92 -15.68
C GLU A 115 6.59 -0.82 -15.29
N TYR A 116 7.83 -1.22 -15.00
CA TYR A 116 8.89 -0.30 -14.63
C TYR A 116 9.17 0.73 -15.72
N GLY A 117 9.36 1.98 -15.31
CA GLY A 117 9.60 3.12 -16.20
C GLY A 117 8.35 3.62 -16.94
N GLN A 118 7.18 3.00 -16.75
CA GLN A 118 5.91 3.46 -17.29
C GLN A 118 5.08 4.20 -16.21
N PRO A 119 4.18 5.11 -16.63
CA PRO A 119 3.13 5.62 -15.75
C PRO A 119 2.26 4.48 -15.21
N LEU A 120 1.94 4.54 -13.92
CA LEU A 120 1.13 3.54 -13.22
C LEU A 120 0.12 4.23 -12.29
N SER A 121 -1.03 3.59 -12.13
CA SER A 121 -2.00 3.92 -11.08
C SER A 121 -1.76 3.08 -9.82
N ALA A 122 -2.42 3.44 -8.72
CA ALA A 122 -2.40 2.61 -7.51
C ALA A 122 -3.08 1.25 -7.74
N THR A 123 -4.14 1.25 -8.54
CA THR A 123 -4.85 0.03 -8.95
C THR A 123 -3.98 -0.88 -9.81
N ASP A 124 -3.15 -0.35 -10.70
CA ASP A 124 -2.21 -1.16 -11.49
C ASP A 124 -1.19 -1.86 -10.59
N ILE A 125 -0.65 -1.16 -9.59
CA ILE A 125 0.29 -1.75 -8.63
C ILE A 125 -0.40 -2.87 -7.83
N TRP A 126 -1.62 -2.63 -7.35
CA TRP A 126 -2.42 -3.66 -6.68
C TRP A 126 -2.60 -4.88 -7.59
N PHE A 127 -3.04 -4.68 -8.83
CA PHE A 127 -3.34 -5.74 -9.80
C PHE A 127 -2.11 -6.56 -10.20
N TYR A 128 -1.03 -5.91 -10.64
CA TYR A 128 0.19 -6.58 -11.13
C TYR A 128 0.97 -7.34 -10.04
N THR A 129 0.66 -7.12 -8.76
CA THR A 129 1.36 -7.76 -7.64
C THR A 129 0.49 -8.74 -6.85
N THR A 130 -0.66 -9.14 -7.42
CA THR A 130 -1.60 -10.08 -6.80
C THR A 130 -1.11 -11.52 -6.95
#